data_AF-F7XZ42-F1
#
_entry.id   AF-F7XZ42-F1
#
_cell.length_a   1.000
_cell.length_b   1.000
_cell.length_c   1.000
_cell.angle_alpha   90.00
_cell.angle_beta   90.00
_cell.angle_gamma   90.00
#
_symmetry.space_group_name_H-M   'P 1'
#
loop_
_entity.id
_entity.type
_entity.pdbx_description
1 polymer ?
#
loop_
_entity_poly.entity_id
_entity_poly.type
_entity_poly.pdbx_seq_one_letter_code
_entity_poly.pdbx_strand_id
1 'polypeptide(L)'
;MFVDAAAIVAMLSHEAEAQRCARAVLEASAPFTSAIAVWEAAMALSRSEKLAVPVEVSLKIVSRFLEERAIAVRELPPAADATSLSVEAASRFRNKAIRLNLADCFHYACARYYAVPMLSTADEFRLTDLKTVP
;
A
#
# COMPACT_ATOMS: atom_id res chain seq x y z
N MET A 1 6.37 -7.62 -5.85
CA MET A 1 5.31 -7.53 -4.80
C MET A 1 4.64 -6.18 -4.92
N PHE A 2 3.40 -6.04 -4.47
CA PHE A 2 2.77 -4.74 -4.27
C PHE A 2 3.08 -4.22 -2.86
N VAL A 3 3.52 -2.97 -2.74
CA VAL A 3 3.78 -2.28 -1.47
C VAL A 3 2.64 -1.29 -1.24
N ASP A 4 1.86 -1.49 -0.18
CA ASP A 4 0.73 -0.62 0.12
C ASP A 4 1.14 0.67 0.86
N ALA A 5 0.16 1.55 1.07
CA ALA A 5 0.38 2.79 1.81
C ALA A 5 0.83 2.55 3.25
N ALA A 6 0.26 1.56 3.95
CA ALA A 6 0.56 1.29 5.35
C ALA A 6 2.03 0.86 5.54
N ALA A 7 2.57 0.02 4.65
CA ALA A 7 3.99 -0.36 4.65
C ALA A 7 4.92 0.83 4.36
N ILE A 8 4.54 1.71 3.41
CA ILE A 8 5.29 2.94 3.12
C ILE A 8 5.34 3.85 4.35
N VAL A 9 4.18 4.09 4.98
CA VAL A 9 4.05 4.93 6.18
C VAL A 9 4.87 4.33 7.32
N ALA A 10 4.79 3.02 7.53
CA ALA A 10 5.53 2.33 8.58
C ALA A 10 7.04 2.54 8.43
N MET A 11 7.58 2.38 7.22
CA MET A 11 9.00 2.59 6.95
C MET A 11 9.44 4.05 7.13
N LEU A 12 8.63 5.01 6.68
CA LEU A 12 8.95 6.44 6.74
C LEU A 12 8.74 7.07 8.12
N SER A 13 7.83 6.52 8.94
CA SER A 13 7.54 7.00 10.30
C SER A 13 8.20 6.17 11.38
N HIS A 14 9.10 5.24 11.02
CA HIS A 14 9.78 4.34 11.95
C HIS A 14 8.83 3.58 12.91
N GLU A 15 7.72 3.09 12.37
CA GLU A 15 6.79 2.25 13.14
C GLU A 15 7.41 0.89 13.48
N ALA A 16 6.77 0.13 14.37
CA ALA A 16 7.27 -1.17 14.83
C ALA A 16 7.64 -2.13 13.68
N GLU A 17 6.84 -2.13 12.62
CA GLU A 17 7.01 -3.00 11.45
C GLU A 17 8.01 -2.47 10.40
N ALA A 18 8.62 -1.31 10.63
CA ALA A 18 9.48 -0.63 9.65
C ALA A 18 10.65 -1.52 9.18
N GLN A 19 11.32 -2.21 10.11
CA GLN A 19 12.46 -3.06 9.77
C GLN A 19 12.05 -4.28 8.94
N ARG A 20 10.90 -4.88 9.26
CA ARG A 20 10.34 -6.01 8.51
C ARG A 20 9.99 -5.60 7.09
N CYS A 21 9.25 -4.50 6.93
CA CYS A 21 8.90 -3.96 5.62
C CYS A 21 10.14 -3.61 4.79
N ALA A 22 11.15 -2.97 5.42
CA ALA A 22 12.39 -2.62 4.73
C ALA A 22 13.16 -3.86 4.25
N ARG A 23 13.22 -4.93 5.06
CA ARG A 23 13.82 -6.21 4.68
C ARG A 23 13.10 -6.84 3.49
N ALA A 24 11.76 -6.89 3.56
CA ALA A 24 10.94 -7.43 2.49
C ALA A 24 11.17 -6.70 1.16
N VAL A 25 11.20 -5.35 1.18
CA VAL A 25 11.49 -4.55 -0.02
C VAL A 25 12.88 -4.83 -0.59
N LEU A 26 13.91 -4.95 0.26
CA LEU A 26 15.28 -5.23 -0.18
C LEU A 26 15.43 -6.60 -0.85
N GLU A 27 14.67 -7.60 -0.42
CA GLU A 27 14.70 -8.96 -0.97
C GLU A 27 13.84 -9.12 -2.23
N ALA A 28 13.05 -8.10 -2.57
CA ALA A 28 12.15 -8.14 -3.71
C ALA A 28 12.88 -7.84 -5.02
N SER A 29 12.62 -8.65 -6.05
CA SER A 29 13.18 -8.41 -7.39
C SER A 29 12.57 -7.21 -8.11
N ALA A 30 11.28 -6.94 -7.88
CA ALA A 30 10.54 -5.84 -8.50
C ALA A 30 9.39 -5.40 -7.59
N PRO A 31 9.69 -4.71 -6.47
CA PRO A 31 8.65 -4.08 -5.65
C PRO A 31 8.02 -2.92 -6.42
N PHE A 32 6.72 -2.75 -6.29
CA PHE A 32 6.03 -1.63 -6.89
C PHE A 32 4.83 -1.20 -6.04
N THR A 33 4.32 -0.01 -6.28
CA THR A 33 3.13 0.56 -5.67
C THR A 33 2.25 1.24 -6.72
N SER A 34 1.12 1.82 -6.33
CA SER A 34 0.22 2.55 -7.22
C SER A 34 0.07 4.02 -6.81
N ALA A 35 -0.44 4.86 -7.72
CA ALA A 35 -0.70 6.27 -7.42
C ALA A 35 -1.67 6.46 -6.23
N ILE A 36 -2.59 5.52 -5.99
CA ILE A 36 -3.50 5.55 -4.84
C ILE A 36 -2.74 5.34 -3.53
N ALA A 37 -1.85 4.36 -3.49
CA ALA A 37 -1.02 4.10 -2.31
C ALA A 37 -0.05 5.26 -2.00
N VAL A 38 0.51 5.88 -3.04
CA VAL A 38 1.34 7.09 -2.91
C VAL A 38 0.54 8.24 -2.30
N TRP A 39 -0.67 8.48 -2.82
CA TRP A 39 -1.56 9.51 -2.30
C TRP A 39 -1.92 9.25 -0.84
N GLU A 40 -2.35 8.04 -0.50
CA GLU A 40 -2.73 7.68 0.87
C GLU A 40 -1.54 7.78 1.83
N ALA A 41 -0.35 7.33 1.44
CA ALA A 41 0.84 7.47 2.26
C ALA A 41 1.19 8.94 2.52
N ALA A 42 1.12 9.80 1.50
CA ALA A 42 1.38 11.22 1.65
C ALA A 42 0.37 11.89 2.60
N MET A 43 -0.92 11.58 2.46
CA MET A 43 -1.98 12.06 3.36
C MET A 43 -1.75 11.56 4.78
N ALA A 44 -1.43 10.27 4.95
CA ALA A 44 -1.20 9.67 6.25
C ALA A 44 -0.01 10.31 6.98
N LEU A 45 1.11 10.55 6.28
CA LEU A 45 2.33 11.15 6.82
C LEU A 45 2.19 12.62 7.19
N SER A 46 1.29 13.36 6.53
CA SER A 46 1.03 14.77 6.84
C SER A 46 0.31 14.98 8.18
N ARG A 47 -0.29 13.93 8.75
CA ARG A 47 -1.03 14.04 10.00
C ARG A 47 -0.12 14.39 11.18
N SER A 48 -0.70 15.05 12.18
CA SER A 48 0.01 15.55 13.37
C SER A 48 0.75 14.48 14.16
N GLU A 49 0.21 13.26 14.16
CA GLU A 49 0.76 12.09 14.84
C GLU A 49 1.83 11.34 14.03
N LYS A 50 2.12 11.81 12.81
CA LYS A 50 3.18 11.30 11.93
C LYS A 50 4.28 12.34 11.79
N LEU A 51 4.49 12.87 10.59
CA LEU A 51 5.56 13.84 10.33
C LEU A 51 5.10 15.29 10.58
N ALA A 52 3.79 15.55 10.66
CA ALA A 52 3.22 16.87 10.85
C ALA A 52 3.73 17.94 9.86
N VAL A 53 3.92 17.55 8.59
CA VAL A 53 4.35 18.43 7.50
C VAL A 53 3.23 18.58 6.45
N PRO A 54 3.24 19.66 5.63
CA PRO A 54 2.26 19.82 4.55
C PRO A 54 2.20 18.60 3.61
N VAL A 55 1.04 18.37 3.00
CA VAL A 55 0.81 17.21 2.11
C VAL A 55 1.79 17.19 0.95
N GLU A 56 2.10 18.35 0.37
CA GLU A 56 3.05 18.48 -0.74
C GLU A 56 4.47 18.13 -0.32
N VAL A 57 4.84 18.40 0.93
CA VAL A 57 6.13 17.99 1.51
C VAL A 57 6.14 16.49 1.76
N SER A 58 5.06 15.95 2.32
CA SER A 58 4.90 14.51 2.53
C SER A 58 4.99 13.73 1.22
N LEU A 59 4.37 14.24 0.14
CA LEU A 59 4.46 13.63 -1.19
C LEU A 59 5.90 13.60 -1.70
N LYS A 60 6.68 14.69 -1.54
CA LYS A 60 8.10 14.71 -1.93
C LYS A 60 8.93 13.69 -1.16
N ILE A 61 8.64 13.51 0.14
CA ILE A 61 9.29 12.51 0.99
C ILE A 61 8.97 11.10 0.48
N VAL A 62 7.70 10.81 0.20
CA VAL A 62 7.26 9.52 -0.35
C VAL A 62 7.93 9.26 -1.70
N SER A 63 7.87 10.20 -2.65
CA SER A 63 8.48 10.02 -3.98
C SER A 63 9.98 9.73 -3.90
N ARG A 64 10.72 10.51 -3.09
CA ARG A 64 12.15 10.29 -2.87
C ARG A 64 12.42 8.91 -2.26
N PHE A 65 11.63 8.49 -1.29
CA PHE A 65 11.74 7.16 -0.69
C PHE A 65 11.52 6.04 -1.70
N LEU A 66 10.53 6.17 -2.58
CA LEU A 66 10.26 5.18 -3.63
C LEU A 66 11.43 5.06 -4.61
N GLU A 67 12.02 6.20 -5.01
CA GLU A 67 13.22 6.23 -5.84
C GLU A 67 14.42 5.56 -5.15
N GLU A 68 14.72 5.94 -3.91
CA GLU A 68 15.85 5.39 -3.13
C GLU A 68 15.71 3.88 -2.86
N ARG A 69 14.48 3.36 -2.80
CA ARG A 69 14.18 1.94 -2.59
C ARG A 69 13.88 1.16 -3.86
N ALA A 70 14.00 1.79 -5.03
CA ALA A 70 13.66 1.19 -6.32
C ALA A 70 12.25 0.58 -6.36
N ILE A 71 11.30 1.20 -5.66
CA ILE A 71 9.87 0.82 -5.69
C ILE A 71 9.22 1.57 -6.84
N ALA A 72 8.89 0.86 -7.91
CA ALA A 72 8.26 1.48 -9.07
C ALA A 72 6.82 1.94 -8.75
N VAL A 73 6.41 3.10 -9.26
CA VAL A 73 4.98 3.46 -9.31
C VAL A 73 4.42 2.91 -10.61
N ARG A 74 3.52 1.92 -10.53
CA ARG A 74 2.85 1.34 -11.70
C ARG A 74 1.45 1.92 -11.87
N GLU A 75 0.95 1.78 -13.09
CA GLU A 75 -0.43 2.10 -13.40
C GLU A 75 -1.40 1.30 -12.52
N LEU A 76 -2.59 1.85 -12.34
CA LEU A 76 -3.70 1.05 -11.86
C LEU A 76 -4.05 0.01 -12.94
N PRO A 77 -4.73 -1.10 -12.55
CA PRO A 77 -5.39 -1.94 -13.55
C PRO A 77 -6.25 -1.10 -14.49
N PRO A 78 -6.53 -1.57 -15.72
CA PRO A 78 -7.50 -0.94 -16.61
C PRO A 78 -8.79 -0.61 -15.86
N ALA A 79 -9.44 0.50 -16.21
CA ALA A 79 -10.55 1.05 -15.42
C ALA A 79 -11.66 0.02 -15.11
N ALA A 80 -11.96 -0.87 -16.06
CA ALA A 80 -12.92 -1.96 -15.86
C ALA A 80 -12.46 -2.94 -14.77
N ASP A 81 -11.21 -3.39 -14.82
CA ASP A 81 -10.64 -4.32 -13.84
C ASP A 81 -10.45 -3.68 -12.47
N ALA A 82 -9.96 -2.43 -12.43
CA ALA A 82 -9.83 -1.68 -11.18
C ALA A 82 -11.18 -1.52 -10.49
N THR A 83 -12.25 -1.25 -11.24
CA THR A 83 -13.62 -1.16 -10.71
C THR A 83 -14.12 -2.53 -10.26
N SER A 84 -14.04 -3.55 -11.12
CA SER A 84 -14.57 -4.88 -10.83
C SER A 84 -13.89 -5.52 -9.62
N LEU A 85 -12.55 -5.49 -9.57
CA LEU A 85 -11.77 -6.11 -8.49
C LEU A 85 -11.89 -5.33 -7.17
N SER A 86 -11.99 -4.00 -7.20
CA SER A 86 -12.20 -3.22 -5.97
C SER A 86 -13.59 -3.43 -5.39
N VAL A 87 -14.62 -3.55 -6.24
CA VAL A 87 -15.98 -3.91 -5.80
C VAL A 87 -16.02 -5.34 -5.26
N GLU A 88 -15.32 -6.29 -5.89
CA GLU A 88 -15.16 -7.64 -5.37
C GLU A 88 -14.54 -7.63 -3.97
N ALA A 89 -13.45 -6.88 -3.79
CA ALA A 89 -12.79 -6.71 -2.49
C ALA A 89 -13.75 -6.16 -1.44
N ALA A 90 -14.49 -5.09 -1.77
CA ALA A 90 -15.46 -4.50 -0.87
C ALA A 90 -16.58 -5.49 -0.52
N SER A 91 -17.12 -6.22 -1.51
CA SER A 91 -18.19 -7.19 -1.29
C SER A 91 -17.77 -8.32 -0.36
N ARG A 92 -16.53 -8.80 -0.48
CA ARG A 92 -16.02 -9.96 0.28
C ARG A 92 -15.42 -9.56 1.63
N PHE A 93 -14.71 -8.44 1.68
CA PHE A 93 -13.78 -8.10 2.77
C PHE A 93 -14.07 -6.75 3.43
N ARG A 94 -15.22 -6.13 3.15
CA ARG A 94 -15.73 -4.97 3.90
C ARG A 94 -16.98 -5.36 4.68
N ASN A 95 -16.77 -5.92 5.86
CA ASN A 95 -17.83 -6.36 6.77
C ASN A 95 -17.46 -6.01 8.24
N LYS A 96 -18.19 -6.57 9.22
CA LYS A 96 -17.92 -6.26 10.64
C LYS A 96 -16.56 -6.78 11.12
N ALA A 97 -16.07 -7.87 10.54
CA ALA A 97 -14.84 -8.55 10.93
C ALA A 97 -13.62 -8.06 10.13
N ILE A 98 -13.78 -7.72 8.85
CA ILE A 98 -12.70 -7.24 7.97
C ILE A 98 -13.09 -5.84 7.48
N ARG A 99 -12.17 -4.87 7.64
CA ARG A 99 -12.47 -3.44 7.41
C ARG A 99 -11.59 -2.85 6.32
N LEU A 100 -11.57 -3.44 5.13
CA LEU A 100 -10.93 -2.77 3.99
C LEU A 100 -11.64 -1.44 3.71
N ASN A 101 -10.85 -0.36 3.73
CA ASN A 101 -11.32 0.96 3.34
C ASN A 101 -11.36 1.09 1.80
N LEU A 102 -11.74 2.26 1.27
CA LEU A 102 -11.80 2.47 -0.18
C LEU A 102 -10.44 2.26 -0.86
N ALA A 103 -9.37 2.86 -0.34
CA ALA A 103 -8.02 2.72 -0.88
C ALA A 103 -7.53 1.28 -0.75
N ASP A 104 -7.82 0.59 0.35
CA ASP A 104 -7.48 -0.83 0.53
C ASP A 104 -8.11 -1.73 -0.53
N CYS A 105 -9.35 -1.43 -0.95
CA CYS A 105 -9.99 -2.16 -2.04
C CYS A 105 -9.24 -1.97 -3.37
N PHE A 106 -8.68 -0.79 -3.62
CA PHE A 106 -7.83 -0.56 -4.79
C PHE A 106 -6.42 -1.15 -4.65
N HIS A 107 -5.85 -1.17 -3.45
CA HIS A 107 -4.61 -1.90 -3.17
C HIS A 107 -4.78 -3.40 -3.44
N TYR A 108 -5.89 -3.97 -2.96
CA TYR A 108 -6.27 -5.34 -3.25
C TYR A 108 -6.39 -5.55 -4.76
N ALA A 109 -7.10 -4.67 -5.47
CA ALA A 109 -7.27 -4.77 -6.91
C ALA A 109 -5.92 -4.77 -7.65
N CYS A 110 -4.98 -3.90 -7.27
CA CYS A 110 -3.63 -3.88 -7.83
C CYS A 110 -2.89 -5.21 -7.57
N ALA A 111 -2.83 -5.66 -6.32
CA ALA A 111 -2.13 -6.91 -5.97
C ALA A 111 -2.73 -8.12 -6.70
N ARG A 112 -4.07 -8.17 -6.80
CA ARG A 112 -4.81 -9.23 -7.47
C ARG A 112 -4.59 -9.22 -8.99
N TYR A 113 -4.73 -8.06 -9.63
CA TYR A 113 -4.58 -7.91 -11.09
C TYR A 113 -3.18 -8.24 -11.56
N TYR A 114 -2.15 -7.73 -10.87
CA TYR A 114 -0.76 -8.01 -11.20
C TYR A 114 -0.28 -9.39 -10.70
N ALA A 115 -1.15 -10.17 -10.05
CA ALA A 115 -0.86 -11.49 -9.50
C ALA A 115 0.42 -11.53 -8.63
N VAL A 116 0.58 -10.54 -7.75
CA VAL A 116 1.74 -10.41 -6.87
C VAL A 116 1.35 -10.46 -5.39
N PRO A 117 2.26 -10.87 -4.49
CA PRO A 117 2.00 -10.78 -3.07
C PRO A 117 1.94 -9.32 -2.60
N MET A 118 1.18 -9.09 -1.52
CA MET A 118 0.95 -7.81 -0.86
C MET A 118 1.89 -7.64 0.34
N LEU A 119 2.64 -6.54 0.41
CA LEU A 119 3.33 -6.10 1.62
C LEU A 119 2.50 -4.98 2.27
N SER A 120 2.01 -5.27 3.47
CA SER A 120 1.22 -4.35 4.28
C SER A 120 1.51 -4.54 5.76
N THR A 121 1.20 -3.52 6.57
CA THR A 121 1.11 -3.59 8.02
C THR A 121 -0.34 -3.65 8.51
N ALA A 122 -1.32 -3.48 7.62
CA ALA A 122 -2.74 -3.64 7.94
C ALA A 122 -3.09 -5.14 8.00
N ASP A 123 -3.57 -5.58 9.17
CA ASP A 123 -3.90 -6.98 9.42
C ASP A 123 -5.09 -7.47 8.58
N GLU A 124 -5.94 -6.55 8.12
CA GLU A 124 -7.10 -6.84 7.29
C GLU A 124 -6.72 -7.60 6.01
N PHE A 125 -5.56 -7.32 5.40
CA PHE A 125 -5.12 -8.04 4.21
C PHE A 125 -4.77 -9.51 4.49
N ARG A 126 -4.37 -9.87 5.73
CA ARG A 126 -4.15 -11.26 6.14
C ARG A 126 -5.46 -12.08 6.17
N LEU A 127 -6.60 -11.39 6.23
CA LEU A 127 -7.94 -11.99 6.23
C LEU A 127 -8.54 -12.09 4.82
N THR A 128 -7.78 -11.71 3.79
CA THR A 128 -8.18 -11.84 2.38
C THR A 128 -7.62 -13.11 1.76
N ASP A 129 -7.92 -13.34 0.49
CA ASP A 129 -7.33 -14.41 -0.33
C ASP A 129 -6.04 -13.99 -1.06
N LEU A 130 -5.45 -12.84 -0.71
CA LEU A 130 -4.14 -12.44 -1.20
C LEU A 130 -3.03 -13.15 -0.44
N LYS A 131 -1.94 -13.45 -1.14
CA LYS A 131 -0.69 -13.82 -0.48
C LYS A 131 -0.07 -12.57 0.15
N THR A 132 0.09 -12.54 1.47
CA THR A 132 0.80 -11.47 2.17
C THR A 132 2.28 -11.81 2.33
N VAL A 133 3.13 -10.79 2.25
CA VAL A 133 4.56 -10.91 2.57
C VAL A 133 4.71 -10.82 4.09
N PRO A 134 5.36 -11.81 4.73
CA PRO A 134 5.40 -11.94 6.18
C PRO A 134 6.05 -10.75 6.88
#